data_AF-A0A2T2RM47-F1
#
_entry.id   AF-A0A2T2RM47-F1
#
_cell.length_a   1.000
_cell.length_b   1.000
_cell.length_c   1.000
_cell.angle_alpha   90.00
_cell.angle_beta   90.00
_cell.angle_gamma   90.00
#
_symmetry.space_group_name_H-M   'P 1'
#
loop_
_entity.id
_entity.type
_entity.pdbx_description
1 polymer ?
#
loop_
_entity_poly.entity_id
_entity_poly.type
_entity_poly.pdbx_seq_one_letter_code
_entity_poly.pdbx_strand_id
1 'polypeptide(L)' 'MRTPSAIISAAINVGTEGWGVPATGRSFSKSHATIIPWERRLAEKGSYWSPSAPKVAEVTLEGDELYTRVGENHFPL' A
#
# COMPACT_ATOMS: atom_id res chain seq x y z
N MET A 1 20.58 -12.91 -7.26
CA MET A 1 20.30 -13.04 -5.81
C MET A 1 18.91 -12.47 -5.53
N ARG A 2 18.08 -13.19 -4.77
CA ARG A 2 16.75 -12.71 -4.37
C ARG A 2 16.90 -11.77 -3.17
N THR A 3 16.20 -10.64 -3.17
CA THR A 3 16.20 -9.75 -1.99
C THR A 3 15.63 -10.50 -0.77
N PRO A 4 16.27 -10.44 0.41
CA PRO A 4 15.74 -10.99 1.64
C PRO A 4 14.33 -10.47 1.96
N SER A 5 13.46 -11.34 2.48
CA SER A 5 12.09 -10.97 2.87
C SER A 5 12.06 -9.85 3.91
N ALA A 6 12.98 -9.86 4.88
CA ALA A 6 13.09 -8.81 5.89
C ALA A 6 13.27 -7.41 5.29
N ILE A 7 14.06 -7.27 4.21
CA ILE A 7 14.25 -5.99 3.52
C ILE A 7 12.99 -5.57 2.79
N ILE A 8 12.29 -6.51 2.15
CA ILE A 8 11.04 -6.24 1.45
C ILE A 8 9.97 -5.76 2.44
N SER A 9 9.82 -6.47 3.56
CA SER A 9 8.88 -6.11 4.64
C SER A 9 9.19 -4.75 5.24
N ALA A 10 10.46 -4.46 5.54
CA ALA A 10 10.85 -3.16 6.08
C ALA A 10 10.59 -2.01 5.08
N ALA A 11 10.87 -2.22 3.79
CA ALA A 11 10.62 -1.23 2.75
C ALA A 11 9.11 -0.94 2.59
N ILE A 12 8.27 -1.96 2.63
CA ILE A 12 6.82 -1.79 2.59
C ILE A 12 6.33 -1.05 3.84
N ASN A 13 6.83 -1.42 5.03
CA ASN A 13 6.40 -0.82 6.29
C ASN A 13 6.64 0.69 6.32
N VAL A 14 7.83 1.15 5.95
CA VAL A 14 8.09 2.61 5.91
C VAL A 14 7.25 3.30 4.83
N GLY A 15 6.94 2.62 3.72
CA GLY A 15 6.02 3.13 2.70
C GLY A 15 4.62 3.36 3.26
N THR A 16 4.10 2.42 4.05
CA THR A 16 2.81 2.56 4.73
C THR A 16 2.81 3.62 5.84
N GLU A 17 3.98 3.95 6.40
CA GLU A 17 4.17 5.07 7.34
C GLU A 17 4.21 6.44 6.65
N GLY A 18 4.03 6.50 5.32
CA GLY A 18 3.95 7.74 4.54
C GLY A 18 5.24 8.12 3.82
N TRP A 19 6.24 7.25 3.79
CA TRP A 19 7.42 7.49 2.97
C TRP A 19 7.08 7.33 1.49
N GLY A 20 7.34 8.37 0.69
CA GLY A 20 7.18 8.26 -0.76
C GLY A 20 8.13 7.23 -1.36
N VAL A 21 7.70 6.57 -2.45
CA VAL A 21 8.47 5.53 -3.17
C VAL A 21 9.95 5.92 -3.42
N PRO A 22 10.30 7.17 -3.82
CA PRO A 22 11.69 7.55 -3.99
C PRO A 22 12.50 7.56 -2.68
N ALA A 23 11.90 7.96 -1.56
CA ALA A 23 12.55 7.98 -0.26
C ALA A 23 12.81 6.54 0.22
N THR A 24 11.80 5.67 0.12
CA THR A 24 11.92 4.25 0.42
C THR A 24 13.02 3.57 -0.41
N GLY A 25 13.04 3.81 -1.73
CA GLY A 25 14.07 3.26 -2.61
C GLY A 25 15.49 3.63 -2.18
N ARG A 26 15.73 4.90 -1.84
CA ARG A 26 17.04 5.37 -1.36
C ARG A 26 17.45 4.69 -0.05
N SER A 27 16.55 4.59 0.93
CA SER A 27 16.85 4.00 2.24
C SER A 27 17.28 2.53 2.17
N PHE A 28 16.75 1.78 1.20
CA PHE A 28 17.05 0.34 1.06
C PHE A 28 17.97 0.03 -0.12
N SER A 29 18.55 1.04 -0.77
CA SER A 29 19.39 0.89 -1.97
C SER A 29 18.70 0.07 -3.06
N LYS A 30 17.44 0.39 -3.32
CA LYS A 30 16.60 -0.21 -4.38
C LYS A 30 16.08 0.88 -5.30
N SER A 31 15.90 0.54 -6.58
CA SER A 31 15.21 1.43 -7.50
C SER A 31 13.72 1.52 -7.15
N HIS A 32 13.07 2.64 -7.45
CA HIS A 32 11.60 2.75 -7.34
C HIS A 32 10.90 1.64 -8.15
N ALA A 33 11.50 1.25 -9.28
CA ALA A 33 11.00 0.18 -10.14
C ALA A 33 11.08 -1.20 -9.48
N THR A 34 11.82 -1.34 -8.39
CA THR A 34 11.85 -2.55 -7.54
C THR A 34 10.81 -2.46 -6.42
N ILE A 35 10.60 -1.28 -5.83
CA ILE A 35 9.65 -1.06 -4.72
C ILE A 35 8.20 -1.20 -5.21
N ILE A 36 7.83 -0.56 -6.32
CA ILE A 36 6.45 -0.55 -6.84
C ILE A 36 5.90 -1.98 -7.06
N PRO A 37 6.64 -2.92 -7.69
CA PRO A 37 6.17 -4.30 -7.80
C PRO A 37 5.99 -5.03 -6.46
N TRP A 38 6.76 -4.68 -5.43
CA TRP A 38 6.58 -5.28 -4.10
C TRP A 38 5.28 -4.83 -3.45
N GLU A 39 4.99 -3.52 -3.49
CA GLU A 39 3.73 -2.95 -2.99
C GLU A 39 2.52 -3.51 -3.76
N ARG A 40 2.61 -3.58 -5.10
CA ARG A 40 1.55 -4.14 -5.94
C ARG A 40 1.22 -5.59 -5.57
N ARG A 41 2.24 -6.43 -5.39
CA ARG A 41 2.07 -7.83 -4.98
C ARG A 41 1.44 -7.97 -3.60
N LEU A 42 1.67 -7.01 -2.71
CA LEU A 42 1.01 -6.99 -1.41
C LEU A 42 -0.46 -6.57 -1.53
N ALA A 43 -0.75 -5.54 -2.33
CA ALA A 43 -2.11 -5.08 -2.60
C ALA A 43 -2.99 -6.18 -3.21
N GLU A 44 -2.43 -7.04 -4.07
CA GLU A 44 -3.08 -8.24 -4.61
C GLU A 44 -3.56 -9.24 -3.52
N LYS A 45 -3.06 -9.12 -2.28
CA LYS A 45 -3.49 -9.94 -1.13
C LYS A 45 -4.60 -9.32 -0.30
N GLY A 46 -5.01 -8.08 -0.57
CA GLY A 46 -5.99 -7.35 0.24
C GLY A 46 -7.33 -8.09 0.41
N SER A 47 -7.80 -8.78 -0.62
CA SER A 47 -9.05 -9.57 -0.57
C SER A 47 -9.03 -10.72 0.44
N TYR A 48 -7.85 -11.25 0.78
CA TYR A 48 -7.71 -12.28 1.81
C TYR A 48 -7.81 -11.71 3.23
N TRP A 49 -7.53 -10.41 3.41
CA TRP A 49 -7.55 -9.75 4.72
C TRP A 49 -8.87 -9.06 5.02
N SER A 50 -9.65 -8.74 3.99
CA SER A 50 -10.99 -8.18 4.12
C SER A 50 -12.02 -9.06 3.40
N PRO A 51 -12.31 -10.27 3.94
CA PRO A 51 -13.33 -11.14 3.37
C PRO A 51 -14.72 -10.52 3.54
N SER A 52 -15.64 -10.83 2.62
CA SER A 52 -17.04 -10.40 2.76
C SER A 52 -17.68 -10.97 4.02
N ALA A 53 -18.55 -10.18 4.65
CA ALA A 53 -19.30 -10.61 5.82
C ALA A 53 -20.16 -11.86 5.52
N PRO A 54 -20.24 -12.82 6.45
CA PRO A 54 -21.07 -14.02 6.27
C PRO A 54 -22.56 -13.68 6.28
N LYS A 55 -23.35 -14.34 5.42
CA LYS A 55 -24.80 -14.09 5.22
C LYS A 55 -25.68 -14.32 6.47
N VAL A 56 -25.18 -15.04 7.46
CA VAL A 56 -25.90 -15.44 8.67
C VAL A 56 -25.66 -14.48 9.85
N ALA A 57 -24.80 -13.48 9.69
CA ALA A 57 -24.52 -12.49 10.73
C ALA A 57 -25.03 -11.12 10.29
N GLU A 58 -25.84 -10.50 11.14
CA GLU A 58 -26.08 -9.06 11.05
C GLU A 58 -24.81 -8.34 11.51
N VAL A 59 -24.20 -7.58 10.61
CA VAL A 59 -22.98 -6.81 10.89
C VAL A 59 -23.32 -5.33 10.80
N THR A 60 -23.29 -4.64 11.93
CA THR A 60 -23.34 -3.17 11.95
C THR A 60 -21.94 -2.64 11.63
N LEU A 61 -21.81 -1.94 10.50
CA LEU A 61 -20.57 -1.28 10.09
C LEU A 61 -20.72 0.22 10.33
N GLU A 62 -19.85 0.79 11.16
CA GLU A 62 -19.68 2.23 11.26
C GLU A 62 -18.82 2.68 10.07
N GLY A 63 -19.33 3.64 9.30
CA GLY A 63 -18.58 4.23 8.19
C GLY A 63 -17.69 5.35 8.69
N ASP A 64 -16.38 5.26 8.45
CA ASP A 64 -15.45 6.37 8.57
C ASP A 64 -15.13 6.90 7.16
N GLU A 65 -15.52 8.15 6.89
CA GLU A 65 -15.33 8.76 5.58
C GLU A 65 -13.98 9.48 5.52
N LEU A 66 -13.06 8.98 4.69
CA LEU A 66 -11.79 9.64 4.43
C LEU A 66 -11.77 10.27 3.04
N TYR A 67 -11.69 11.60 3.00
CA TYR A 67 -11.50 12.35 1.76
C TYR A 67 -10.03 12.39 1.39
N THR A 68 -9.65 11.62 0.36
CA THR A 68 -8.31 11.67 -0.22
C THR A 68 -8.38 12.23 -1.63
N ARG A 69 -7.38 13.02 -2.03
CA ARG A 69 -7.30 13.54 -3.38
C ARG A 69 -6.85 12.43 -4.33
N VAL A 70 -7.79 11.91 -5.12
CA VAL A 70 -7.52 10.89 -6.15
C VAL A 70 -7.48 11.56 -7.53
N GLY A 71 -6.31 12.04 -7.97
CA GLY A 71 -6.15 12.62 -9.31
C GLY A 71 -5.05 13.67 -9.45
N GLU A 72 -4.79 14.11 -10.68
CA GLU A 72 -3.78 15.11 -11.00
C GLU A 72 -4.13 16.52 -10.48
N ASN A 73 -3.10 17.30 -10.17
CA ASN A 73 -3.23 18.72 -9.88
C ASN A 73 -3.22 19.49 -11.19
N HIS A 74 -4.40 19.73 -11.77
CA HIS A 74 -4.51 20.67 -12.88
C HIS A 74 -4.26 22.08 -12.35
N PHE A 75 -3.19 22.74 -12.80
CA PHE A 75 -3.01 24.17 -12.60
C PHE A 75 -4.11 24.91 -13.40
N PRO A 76 -4.74 25.97 -12.85
CA PRO A 76 -5.58 26.84 -13.67
C PRO A 76 -4.69 27.49 -14.76
N LEU A 77 -5.15 27.42 -16.00
CA LEU A 77 -4.56 28.15 -17.14
C LEU A 77 -4.70 29.66 -16.95
#